data_AF-X1J224-F1
#
_entry.id   AF-X1J224-F1
#
_cell.length_a   1.000
_cell.length_b   1.000
_cell.length_c   1.000
_cell.angle_alpha   90.00
_cell.angle_beta   90.00
_cell.angle_gamma   90.00
#
_symmetry.space_group_name_H-M   'P 1'
#
loop_
_entity.id
_entity.type
_entity.pdbx_description
1 polymer ?
#
loop_
_entity_poly.entity_id
_entity_poly.type
_entity_poly.pdbx_seq_one_letter_code
_entity_poly.pdbx_strand_id
1 'polypeptide(L)'
;AHTLFNVAGVAIVLPLLYAGWFDRLVRMVTPLALNGETIAIHIAVAHSTFNVACAAIILPLVGVLEKIVVRLTPVRAGEVEMRPVALERHLLLTPPLAMDQASGEIVRMAGAAREALNDAIAAVRDDDRHSIARVLETEDAVDDFQTEITRYLVELSQRDLSPEMAGKLPVLLHTVNDLERVADHAVNISEIATRKIDQRESFSPEAAGEIAAMRDELAKMFDDVLAAIADQDTAAAQRALTHESQLNRMQMDFRRSHVERLGRRD
;
A
#
# COMPACT_ATOMS: atom_id res chain seq x y z
N ALA A 1 10.61 5.91 -12.32
CA ALA A 1 10.30 5.00 -13.47
C ALA A 1 10.34 5.68 -14.85
N HIS A 2 9.82 6.91 -14.99
CA HIS A 2 9.68 7.61 -16.28
C HIS A 2 11.01 7.84 -17.03
N THR A 3 12.08 8.21 -16.33
CA THR A 3 13.41 8.40 -16.93
C THR A 3 13.99 7.11 -17.51
N LEU A 4 13.79 5.98 -16.82
CA LEU A 4 14.26 4.68 -17.29
C LEU A 4 13.50 4.23 -18.54
N PHE A 5 12.19 4.47 -18.58
CA PHE A 5 11.35 4.23 -19.76
C PHE A 5 11.84 5.05 -20.95
N ASN A 6 12.11 6.35 -20.76
CA ASN A 6 12.60 7.21 -21.83
C ASN A 6 13.99 6.80 -22.33
N VAL A 7 14.92 6.46 -21.42
CA VAL A 7 16.27 6.00 -21.78
C VAL A 7 16.22 4.66 -22.53
N ALA A 8 15.42 3.71 -22.05
CA ALA A 8 15.23 2.42 -22.72
C ALA A 8 14.54 2.58 -24.08
N GLY A 9 13.51 3.42 -24.16
CA GLY A 9 12.80 3.74 -25.40
C GLY A 9 13.73 4.36 -26.44
N VAL A 10 14.58 5.31 -26.03
CA VAL A 10 15.63 5.87 -26.90
C VAL A 10 16.62 4.79 -27.34
N ALA A 11 17.09 3.93 -26.44
CA ALA A 11 18.03 2.86 -26.78
C ALA A 11 17.45 1.87 -27.83
N ILE A 12 16.14 1.62 -27.80
CA ILE A 12 15.44 0.74 -28.75
C ILE A 12 15.15 1.44 -30.09
N VAL A 13 14.68 2.70 -30.06
CA VAL A 13 14.25 3.40 -31.27
C VAL A 13 15.42 4.05 -32.02
N LEU A 14 16.51 4.42 -31.34
CA LEU A 14 17.66 5.07 -31.96
C LEU A 14 18.30 4.21 -33.08
N PRO A 15 18.51 2.89 -32.92
CA PRO A 15 18.93 2.02 -34.03
C PRO A 15 17.92 1.98 -35.19
N LEU A 16 16.61 1.98 -34.90
CA LEU A 16 15.54 1.97 -35.91
C LEU A 16 15.47 3.30 -36.67
N LEU A 17 15.80 4.41 -36.01
CA LEU A 17 15.95 5.72 -36.62
C LEU A 17 17.15 5.74 -37.57
N TYR A 18 18.32 5.29 -37.13
CA TYR A 18 19.51 5.21 -37.99
C TYR A 18 19.33 4.26 -39.18
N ALA A 19 18.56 3.17 -39.01
CA ALA A 19 18.21 2.26 -40.09
C ALA A 19 17.12 2.80 -41.04
N GLY A 20 16.54 3.97 -40.76
CA GLY A 20 15.51 4.63 -41.58
C GLY A 20 14.11 4.05 -41.44
N TRP A 21 13.87 3.10 -40.53
CA TRP A 21 12.56 2.50 -40.32
C TRP A 21 11.60 3.46 -39.61
N PHE A 22 12.12 4.23 -38.66
CA PHE A 22 11.32 5.21 -37.93
C PHE A 22 10.83 6.35 -38.84
N ASP A 23 11.67 6.87 -39.73
CA ASP A 23 11.27 7.90 -40.71
C ASP A 23 10.14 7.40 -41.63
N ARG A 24 10.22 6.15 -42.11
CA ARG A 24 9.11 5.55 -42.89
C ARG A 24 7.82 5.46 -42.08
N LEU A 25 7.92 5.09 -40.80
CA LEU A 25 6.75 4.95 -39.94
C LEU A 25 6.10 6.31 -39.67
N VAL A 26 6.89 7.36 -39.41
CA VAL A 26 6.39 8.73 -39.25
C VAL A 26 5.74 9.25 -40.53
N ARG A 27 6.33 9.00 -41.70
CA ARG A 27 5.77 9.39 -43.02
C ARG A 27 4.51 8.62 -43.39
N MET A 28 4.36 7.39 -42.90
CA MET A 28 3.13 6.62 -43.08
C MET A 28 1.97 7.24 -42.29
N VAL A 29 2.25 7.80 -41.11
CA VAL A 29 1.26 8.48 -40.26
C VAL A 29 1.03 9.94 -40.70
N THR A 30 2.06 10.58 -41.26
CA THR A 30 2.00 11.97 -41.80
C THR A 30 2.23 11.97 -43.31
N PRO A 31 1.18 11.77 -44.13
CA PRO A 31 1.29 11.77 -45.59
C PRO A 31 1.33 13.21 -46.16
N LEU A 32 2.09 14.11 -45.52
CA LEU A 32 2.29 15.50 -45.96
C LEU A 32 3.70 15.68 -46.50
N ALA A 33 3.87 16.54 -47.50
CA ALA A 33 5.20 16.87 -48.01
C ALA A 33 5.99 17.66 -46.96
N LEU A 34 7.19 17.18 -46.62
CA LEU A 34 8.06 17.82 -45.64
C LEU A 34 8.55 19.18 -46.17
N ASN A 35 8.01 20.27 -45.64
CA ASN A 35 8.33 21.64 -46.02
C ASN A 35 8.29 22.58 -44.81
N GLY A 36 8.70 23.84 -45.00
CA GLY A 36 8.80 24.84 -43.91
C GLY A 36 7.52 25.01 -43.08
N GLU A 37 6.35 24.78 -43.69
CA GLU A 37 5.03 24.94 -43.05
C GLU A 37 4.59 23.69 -42.27
N THR A 38 5.06 22.51 -42.66
CA THR A 38 4.65 21.21 -42.08
C THR A 38 5.67 20.60 -41.12
N ILE A 39 6.86 21.19 -40.97
CA ILE A 39 7.91 20.70 -40.05
C ILE A 39 7.37 20.53 -38.63
N ALA A 40 6.59 21.48 -38.11
CA ALA A 40 6.03 21.40 -36.76
C ALA A 40 5.12 20.17 -36.56
N ILE A 41 4.31 19.84 -37.58
CA ILE A 41 3.41 18.67 -37.56
C ILE A 41 4.23 17.38 -37.59
N HIS A 42 5.26 17.31 -38.44
CA HIS A 42 6.14 16.14 -38.51
C HIS A 42 6.88 15.89 -37.20
N ILE A 43 7.34 16.95 -36.51
CA ILE A 43 7.95 16.85 -35.19
C ILE A 43 6.95 16.33 -34.16
N ALA A 44 5.73 16.88 -34.14
CA ALA A 44 4.68 16.45 -33.20
C ALA A 44 4.26 14.99 -33.42
N VAL A 45 4.07 14.58 -34.68
CA VAL A 45 3.73 13.20 -35.01
C VAL A 45 4.89 12.26 -34.69
N ALA A 46 6.13 12.64 -35.01
CA ALA A 46 7.31 11.84 -34.64
C ALA A 46 7.36 11.59 -33.12
N HIS A 47 7.10 12.60 -32.30
CA HIS A 47 7.10 12.46 -30.84
C HIS A 47 5.98 11.51 -30.35
N SER A 48 4.76 11.66 -30.86
CA SER A 48 3.64 10.78 -30.52
C SER A 48 3.87 9.34 -31.00
N THR A 49 4.34 9.16 -32.23
CA THR A 49 4.69 7.87 -32.81
C THR A 49 5.80 7.18 -32.04
N PHE A 50 6.82 7.91 -31.59
CA PHE A 50 7.86 7.39 -30.70
C PHE A 50 7.26 6.83 -29.41
N ASN A 51 6.44 7.60 -28.71
CA ASN A 51 5.85 7.18 -27.43
C ASN A 51 4.93 5.96 -27.60
N VAL A 52 4.11 5.93 -28.65
CA VAL A 52 3.23 4.78 -28.96
C VAL A 52 4.04 3.54 -29.32
N ALA A 53 5.10 3.67 -30.13
CA ALA A 53 5.96 2.54 -30.49
C ALA A 53 6.71 1.98 -29.26
N CYS A 54 7.26 2.86 -28.42
CA CYS A 54 7.89 2.47 -27.16
C CYS A 54 6.91 1.75 -26.25
N ALA A 55 5.68 2.26 -26.09
CA ALA A 55 4.64 1.60 -25.30
C ALA A 55 4.28 0.22 -25.88
N ALA A 56 4.09 0.11 -27.20
CA ALA A 56 3.75 -1.16 -27.86
C ALA A 56 4.86 -2.23 -27.70
N ILE A 57 6.12 -1.81 -27.64
CA ILE A 57 7.25 -2.72 -27.41
C ILE A 57 7.37 -3.06 -25.92
N ILE A 58 7.26 -2.08 -25.02
CA ILE A 58 7.53 -2.28 -23.59
C ILE A 58 6.36 -2.95 -22.88
N LEU A 59 5.10 -2.66 -23.24
CA LEU A 59 3.91 -3.22 -22.57
C LEU A 59 3.90 -4.76 -22.51
N PRO A 60 4.15 -5.51 -23.60
CA PRO A 60 4.24 -6.98 -23.55
C PRO A 60 5.38 -7.51 -22.67
N LEU A 61 6.41 -6.69 -22.46
CA LEU A 61 7.61 -7.02 -21.69
C LEU A 61 7.51 -6.61 -20.21
N VAL A 62 6.43 -5.94 -19.79
CA VAL A 62 6.26 -5.47 -18.40
C VAL A 62 6.38 -6.62 -17.39
N GLY A 63 5.72 -7.76 -17.63
CA GLY A 63 5.81 -8.91 -16.71
C GLY A 63 7.20 -9.56 -16.66
N VAL A 64 8.04 -9.39 -17.68
CA VAL A 64 9.45 -9.81 -17.65
C VAL A 64 10.27 -8.82 -16.85
N LEU A 65 10.03 -7.52 -17.05
CA LEU A 65 10.68 -6.44 -16.33
C LEU A 65 10.40 -6.54 -14.82
N GLU A 66 9.15 -6.80 -14.46
CA GLU A 66 8.70 -7.05 -13.08
C GLU A 66 9.53 -8.17 -12.43
N LYS A 67 9.65 -9.33 -13.08
CA LYS A 67 10.44 -10.46 -12.57
C LYS A 67 11.92 -10.13 -12.43
N ILE A 68 12.49 -9.35 -13.36
CA ILE A 68 13.89 -8.90 -13.28
C ILE A 68 14.07 -7.97 -12.09
N VAL A 69 13.16 -6.99 -11.90
CA VAL A 69 13.21 -6.05 -10.77
C VAL A 69 13.10 -6.82 -9.46
N VAL A 70 12.09 -7.66 -9.28
CA VAL A 70 11.92 -8.49 -8.07
C VAL A 70 13.15 -9.36 -7.78
N ARG A 71 13.87 -9.82 -8.82
CA ARG A 71 15.10 -10.61 -8.67
C ARG A 71 16.34 -9.77 -8.34
N LEU A 72 16.41 -8.52 -8.81
CA LEU A 72 17.51 -7.59 -8.53
C LEU A 72 17.36 -6.90 -7.18
N THR A 73 16.12 -6.67 -6.74
CA THR A 73 15.76 -6.20 -5.41
C THR A 73 15.03 -7.31 -4.66
N PRO A 74 15.72 -8.39 -4.26
CA PRO A 74 15.11 -9.40 -3.42
C PRO A 74 14.78 -8.75 -2.07
N VAL A 75 13.50 -8.42 -1.87
CA VAL A 75 12.98 -8.06 -0.56
C VAL A 75 13.27 -9.26 0.35
N ARG A 76 14.06 -9.04 1.41
CA ARG A 76 14.32 -10.09 2.40
C ARG A 76 12.98 -10.44 3.03
N ALA A 77 12.49 -11.66 2.78
CA ALA A 77 11.27 -12.13 3.40
C ALA A 77 11.42 -12.07 4.92
N GLY A 78 10.61 -11.23 5.57
CA GLY A 78 10.60 -11.03 7.02
C GLY A 78 10.90 -9.61 7.48
N GLU A 79 11.37 -8.71 6.59
CA GLU A 79 11.39 -7.28 6.85
C GLU A 79 10.46 -6.65 5.81
N VAL A 80 9.21 -6.34 6.18
CA VAL A 80 8.51 -5.26 5.47
C VAL A 80 9.49 -4.10 5.52
N GLU A 81 9.87 -3.54 4.37
CA GLU A 81 10.70 -2.35 4.36
C GLU A 81 9.86 -1.27 5.06
N MET A 82 10.04 -1.10 6.36
CA MET A 82 9.18 -0.33 7.26
C MET A 82 9.40 1.19 7.08
N ARG A 83 10.07 1.57 6.00
CA ARG A 83 10.32 2.96 5.64
C ARG A 83 9.44 3.35 4.46
N PRO A 84 8.84 4.54 4.47
CA PRO A 84 8.15 5.06 3.31
C PRO A 84 9.05 5.01 2.08
N VAL A 85 8.53 4.51 0.96
CA VAL A 85 9.22 4.68 -0.32
C VAL A 85 9.00 6.13 -0.67
N ALA A 86 10.11 6.86 -0.88
CA ALA A 86 10.08 8.30 -1.03
C ALA A 86 9.01 8.74 -2.04
N LEU A 87 7.94 9.34 -1.51
CA LEU A 87 6.84 9.89 -2.32
C LEU A 87 7.43 10.94 -3.27
N GLU A 88 7.25 10.72 -4.57
CA GLU A 88 7.97 11.47 -5.59
C GLU A 88 7.30 12.84 -5.75
N ARG A 89 7.90 13.89 -5.17
CA ARG A 89 7.32 15.25 -5.17
C ARG A 89 7.02 15.80 -6.58
N HIS A 90 7.76 15.37 -7.60
CA HIS A 90 7.49 15.81 -8.97
C HIS A 90 6.19 15.23 -9.55
N LEU A 91 5.70 14.11 -9.02
CA LEU A 91 4.41 13.53 -9.42
C LEU A 91 3.22 14.37 -8.93
N LEU A 92 3.41 15.31 -8.01
CA LEU A 92 2.37 16.30 -7.64
C LEU A 92 1.92 17.16 -8.84
N LEU A 93 2.71 17.24 -9.91
CA LEU A 93 2.35 17.87 -11.17
C LEU A 93 1.44 17.00 -12.05
N THR A 94 1.23 15.74 -11.68
CA THR A 94 0.35 14.79 -12.36
C THR A 94 -0.56 14.12 -11.32
N PRO A 95 -1.62 14.83 -10.88
CA PRO A 95 -2.42 14.43 -9.73
C PRO A 95 -2.92 12.96 -9.71
N PRO A 96 -3.33 12.34 -10.83
CA PRO A 96 -3.75 10.94 -10.81
C PRO A 96 -2.63 10.00 -10.38
N LEU A 97 -1.42 10.20 -10.90
CA LEU A 97 -0.23 9.41 -10.53
C LEU A 97 0.19 9.65 -9.07
N ALA A 98 0.07 10.89 -8.59
CA ALA A 98 0.33 11.20 -7.19
C ALA A 98 -0.65 10.47 -6.25
N MET A 99 -1.94 10.44 -6.60
CA MET A 99 -2.94 9.70 -5.82
C MET A 99 -2.66 8.20 -5.80
N ASP A 100 -2.29 7.62 -6.94
CA ASP A 100 -1.93 6.21 -7.02
C ASP A 100 -0.71 5.89 -6.16
N GLN A 101 0.32 6.76 -6.19
CA GLN A 101 1.51 6.59 -5.34
C GLN A 101 1.16 6.66 -3.85
N ALA A 102 0.33 7.62 -3.44
CA ALA A 102 -0.11 7.73 -2.05
C ALA A 102 -0.94 6.52 -1.62
N SER A 103 -1.79 6.00 -2.50
CA SER A 103 -2.61 4.81 -2.23
C SER A 103 -1.72 3.57 -2.04
N GLY A 104 -0.65 3.43 -2.85
CA GLY A 104 0.35 2.38 -2.67
C GLY A 104 1.06 2.44 -1.32
N GLU A 105 1.45 3.63 -0.85
CA GLU A 105 2.06 3.79 0.48
C GLU A 105 1.06 3.52 1.61
N ILE A 106 -0.23 3.86 1.45
CA ILE A 106 -1.27 3.51 2.42
C ILE A 106 -1.42 1.99 2.55
N VAL A 107 -1.36 1.24 1.44
CA VAL A 107 -1.38 -0.24 1.47
C VAL A 107 -0.18 -0.79 2.25
N ARG A 108 0.99 -0.18 2.11
CA ARG A 108 2.19 -0.57 2.87
C ARG A 108 2.07 -0.24 4.35
N MET A 109 1.58 0.95 4.70
CA MET A 109 1.26 1.35 6.07
C MET A 109 0.25 0.39 6.71
N ALA A 110 -0.78 -0.03 5.97
CA ALA A 110 -1.75 -1.00 6.44
C ALA A 110 -1.14 -2.39 6.71
N GLY A 111 -0.16 -2.80 5.90
CA GLY A 111 0.64 -4.00 6.15
C GLY A 111 1.42 -3.91 7.46
N ALA A 112 2.10 -2.78 7.72
CA ALA A 112 2.82 -2.53 8.96
C ALA A 112 1.89 -2.51 10.18
N ALA A 113 0.75 -1.80 10.10
CA ALA A 113 -0.25 -1.77 11.19
C ALA A 113 -0.80 -3.16 11.52
N ARG A 114 -1.01 -4.01 10.50
CA ARG A 114 -1.38 -5.43 10.69
C ARG A 114 -0.27 -6.23 11.37
N GLU A 115 0.99 -5.99 11.02
CA GLU A 115 2.13 -6.66 11.64
C GLU A 115 2.26 -6.30 13.13
N ALA A 116 2.17 -5.01 13.46
CA ALA A 116 2.13 -4.54 14.85
C ALA A 116 1.02 -5.24 15.65
N LEU A 117 -0.18 -5.34 15.09
CA LEU A 117 -1.30 -5.98 15.75
C LEU A 117 -1.09 -7.49 15.97
N ASN A 118 -0.53 -8.18 14.98
CA ASN A 118 -0.19 -9.60 15.10
C ASN A 118 0.87 -9.84 16.19
N ASP A 119 1.90 -9.00 16.24
CA ASP A 119 2.95 -9.07 17.25
C ASP A 119 2.40 -8.74 18.64
N ALA A 120 1.52 -7.74 18.76
CA ALA A 120 0.88 -7.43 20.03
C ALA A 120 0.02 -8.59 20.56
N ILE A 121 -0.73 -9.27 19.67
CA ILE A 121 -1.50 -10.47 20.03
C ILE A 121 -0.57 -11.63 20.44
N ALA A 122 0.52 -11.84 19.70
CA ALA A 122 1.53 -12.85 20.04
C ALA A 122 2.17 -12.57 21.41
N ALA A 123 2.50 -11.32 21.70
CA ALA A 123 3.04 -10.89 22.99
C ALA A 123 2.09 -11.23 24.14
N VAL A 124 0.79 -10.93 24.01
CA VAL A 124 -0.22 -11.19 25.05
C VAL A 124 -0.48 -12.69 25.25
N ARG A 125 -0.51 -13.46 24.17
CA ARG A 125 -0.88 -14.88 24.21
C ARG A 125 0.29 -15.79 24.59
N ASP A 126 1.47 -15.54 24.01
CA ASP A 126 2.62 -16.43 24.05
C ASP A 126 3.72 -15.94 25.00
N ASP A 127 3.49 -14.83 25.72
CA ASP A 127 4.46 -14.19 26.62
C ASP A 127 5.78 -13.79 25.92
N ASP A 128 5.71 -13.50 24.62
CA ASP A 128 6.90 -13.19 23.80
C ASP A 128 7.31 -11.72 23.93
N ARG A 129 8.37 -11.49 24.71
CA ARG A 129 8.99 -10.16 24.85
C ARG A 129 9.64 -9.63 23.57
N HIS A 130 10.03 -10.48 22.63
CA HIS A 130 10.56 -10.00 21.35
C HIS A 130 9.46 -9.38 20.52
N SER A 131 8.25 -9.96 20.54
CA SER A 131 7.08 -9.37 19.90
C SER A 131 6.74 -7.98 20.46
N ILE A 132 6.90 -7.76 21.77
CA ILE A 132 6.73 -6.41 22.38
C ILE A 132 7.69 -5.40 21.76
N ALA A 133 8.98 -5.75 21.63
CA ALA A 133 9.96 -4.85 21.01
C ALA A 133 9.62 -4.53 19.55
N ARG A 134 9.20 -5.53 18.77
CA ARG A 134 8.79 -5.34 17.38
C ARG A 134 7.57 -4.44 17.22
N VAL A 135 6.60 -4.50 18.15
CA VAL A 135 5.45 -3.59 18.14
C VAL A 135 5.91 -2.13 18.21
N LEU A 136 6.84 -1.81 19.11
CA LEU A 136 7.36 -0.45 19.26
C LEU A 136 8.14 0.00 18.01
N GLU A 137 8.99 -0.87 17.45
CA GLU A 137 9.70 -0.58 16.20
C GLU A 137 8.74 -0.36 15.02
N THR A 138 7.61 -1.08 14.99
CA THR A 138 6.61 -0.94 13.94
C THR A 138 5.75 0.31 14.12
N GLU A 139 5.53 0.78 15.36
CA GLU A 139 4.83 2.06 15.61
C GLU A 139 5.64 3.25 15.10
N ASP A 140 6.94 3.34 15.42
CA ASP A 140 7.85 4.36 14.87
C ASP A 140 7.76 4.41 13.33
N ALA A 141 7.68 3.24 12.68
CA ALA A 141 7.54 3.14 11.24
C ALA A 141 6.17 3.62 10.71
N VAL A 142 5.09 3.26 11.39
CA VAL A 142 3.72 3.69 11.03
C VAL A 142 3.59 5.20 11.18
N ASP A 143 4.22 5.81 12.18
CA ASP A 143 4.28 7.26 12.36
C ASP A 143 5.01 7.98 11.22
N ASP A 144 6.13 7.41 10.78
CA ASP A 144 6.86 7.88 9.61
C ASP A 144 5.98 7.82 8.34
N PHE A 145 5.25 6.72 8.14
CA PHE A 145 4.27 6.62 7.04
C PHE A 145 3.18 7.69 7.16
N GLN A 146 2.57 7.83 8.34
CA GLN A 146 1.49 8.79 8.59
C GLN A 146 1.95 10.20 8.25
N THR A 147 3.16 10.59 8.71
CA THR A 147 3.75 11.91 8.48
C THR A 147 4.00 12.17 7.00
N GLU A 148 4.67 11.25 6.31
CA GLU A 148 5.04 11.46 4.90
C GLU A 148 3.82 11.42 3.97
N ILE A 149 2.89 10.48 4.17
CA ILE A 149 1.68 10.37 3.36
C ILE A 149 0.79 11.60 3.59
N THR A 150 0.57 12.00 4.84
CA THR A 150 -0.26 13.17 5.17
C THR A 150 0.32 14.43 4.54
N ARG A 151 1.62 14.66 4.66
CA ARG A 151 2.29 15.81 4.04
C ARG A 151 2.10 15.80 2.53
N TYR A 152 2.29 14.65 1.89
CA TYR A 152 2.14 14.52 0.44
C TYR A 152 0.70 14.78 -0.04
N LEU A 153 -0.31 14.23 0.65
CA LEU A 153 -1.72 14.45 0.34
C LEU A 153 -2.14 15.92 0.57
N VAL A 154 -1.60 16.58 1.59
CA VAL A 154 -1.82 18.02 1.82
C VAL A 154 -1.21 18.85 0.70
N GLU A 155 0.01 18.55 0.26
CA GLU A 155 0.63 19.25 -0.89
C GLU A 155 -0.14 18.99 -2.19
N LEU A 156 -0.68 17.79 -2.38
CA LEU A 156 -1.52 17.44 -3.52
C LEU A 156 -2.86 18.19 -3.49
N SER A 157 -3.44 18.41 -2.31
CA SER A 157 -4.70 19.16 -2.14
C SER A 157 -4.62 20.61 -2.61
N GLN A 158 -3.42 21.17 -2.69
CA GLN A 158 -3.16 22.55 -3.15
C GLN A 158 -3.04 22.66 -4.68
N ARG A 159 -3.17 21.54 -5.41
CA ARG A 159 -3.11 21.49 -6.88
C ARG A 159 -4.51 21.60 -7.49
N ASP A 160 -4.55 21.85 -8.79
CA ASP A 160 -5.80 21.78 -9.54
C ASP A 160 -6.25 20.33 -9.69
N LEU A 161 -7.29 19.96 -8.94
CA LEU A 161 -7.87 18.62 -8.91
C LEU A 161 -9.23 18.60 -9.57
N SER A 162 -9.58 17.46 -10.19
CA SER A 162 -10.97 17.23 -10.58
C SER A 162 -11.85 17.10 -9.32
N PRO A 163 -13.16 17.40 -9.40
CA PRO A 163 -14.06 17.25 -8.25
C PRO A 163 -14.06 15.83 -7.65
N GLU A 164 -13.92 14.80 -8.50
CA GLU A 164 -13.82 13.40 -8.06
C GLU A 164 -12.56 13.17 -7.21
N MET A 165 -11.41 13.68 -7.64
CA MET A 165 -10.14 13.51 -6.93
C MET A 165 -10.10 14.30 -5.63
N ALA A 166 -10.61 15.53 -5.67
CA ALA A 166 -10.77 16.34 -4.46
C ALA A 166 -11.64 15.64 -3.41
N GLY A 167 -12.67 14.90 -3.84
CA GLY A 167 -13.51 14.09 -2.95
C GLY A 167 -12.81 12.86 -2.35
N LYS A 168 -11.79 12.31 -3.00
CA LYS A 168 -11.03 11.15 -2.51
C LYS A 168 -9.97 11.53 -1.47
N LEU A 169 -9.43 12.74 -1.50
CA LEU A 169 -8.38 13.19 -0.58
C LEU A 169 -8.74 13.04 0.91
N PRO A 170 -9.92 13.50 1.39
CA PRO A 170 -10.31 13.31 2.78
C PRO A 170 -10.41 11.83 3.17
N VAL A 171 -10.86 10.97 2.25
CA VAL A 171 -10.96 9.52 2.50
C VAL A 171 -9.57 8.94 2.76
N LEU A 172 -8.58 9.25 1.91
CA LEU A 172 -7.21 8.78 2.08
C LEU A 172 -6.58 9.28 3.39
N LEU A 173 -6.79 10.55 3.74
CA LEU A 173 -6.30 11.13 5.00
C LEU A 173 -6.93 10.44 6.22
N HIS A 174 -8.24 10.15 6.17
CA HIS A 174 -8.90 9.42 7.24
C HIS A 174 -8.38 7.98 7.34
N THR A 175 -8.16 7.29 6.21
CA THR A 175 -7.56 5.95 6.19
C THR A 175 -6.18 5.94 6.84
N VAL A 176 -5.31 6.90 6.51
CA VAL A 176 -3.99 7.05 7.14
C VAL A 176 -4.11 7.20 8.66
N ASN A 177 -5.02 8.06 9.12
CA ASN A 177 -5.24 8.26 10.54
C ASN A 177 -5.81 7.02 11.24
N ASP A 178 -6.72 6.29 10.60
CA ASP A 178 -7.27 5.06 11.18
C ASP A 178 -6.23 3.93 11.26
N LEU A 179 -5.27 3.88 10.33
CA LEU A 179 -4.17 2.92 10.36
C LEU A 179 -3.15 3.21 11.47
N GLU A 180 -2.84 4.48 11.72
CA GLU A 180 -2.01 4.88 12.87
C GLU A 180 -2.69 4.48 14.19
N ARG A 181 -4.00 4.73 14.32
CA ARG A 181 -4.76 4.33 15.51
C ARG A 181 -4.75 2.81 15.76
N VAL A 182 -4.65 2.00 14.70
CA VAL A 182 -4.47 0.55 14.85
C VAL A 182 -3.10 0.24 15.46
N ALA A 183 -2.02 0.88 15.00
CA ALA A 183 -0.69 0.70 15.57
C ALA A 183 -0.63 1.15 17.03
N ASP A 184 -1.24 2.29 17.37
CA ASP A 184 -1.43 2.73 18.75
C ASP A 184 -2.14 1.69 19.62
N HIS A 185 -3.21 1.08 19.09
CA HIS A 185 -3.91 0.00 19.80
C HIS A 185 -3.03 -1.24 19.97
N ALA A 186 -2.16 -1.55 19.02
CA ALA A 186 -1.16 -2.61 19.16
C ALA A 186 -0.15 -2.30 20.29
N VAL A 187 0.33 -1.06 20.39
CA VAL A 187 1.19 -0.61 21.51
C VAL A 187 0.47 -0.83 22.84
N ASN A 188 -0.77 -0.36 22.97
CA ASN A 188 -1.58 -0.55 24.18
C ASN A 188 -1.74 -2.04 24.58
N ILE A 189 -1.93 -2.92 23.60
CA ILE A 189 -2.01 -4.38 23.81
C ILE A 189 -0.66 -4.93 24.27
N SER A 190 0.47 -4.47 23.70
CA SER A 190 1.81 -4.89 24.11
C SER A 190 2.16 -4.46 25.54
N GLU A 191 1.63 -3.33 26.01
CA GLU A 191 1.75 -2.92 27.42
C GLU A 191 0.95 -3.84 28.35
N ILE A 192 -0.24 -4.30 27.93
CA ILE A 192 -1.01 -5.31 28.66
C ILE A 192 -0.18 -6.61 28.75
N ALA A 193 0.45 -7.04 27.66
CA ALA A 193 1.35 -8.19 27.65
C ALA A 193 2.49 -8.02 28.66
N THR A 194 3.16 -6.86 28.63
CA THR A 194 4.26 -6.55 29.56
C THR A 194 3.82 -6.70 31.01
N ARG A 195 2.68 -6.08 31.39
CA ARG A 195 2.14 -6.18 32.75
C ARG A 195 1.81 -7.61 33.14
N LYS A 196 1.15 -8.38 32.25
CA LYS A 196 0.83 -9.80 32.47
C LYS A 196 2.09 -10.62 32.75
N ILE A 197 3.13 -10.46 31.93
CA ILE A 197 4.39 -11.19 32.06
C ILE A 197 5.09 -10.81 33.37
N ASP A 198 5.19 -9.52 33.68
CA ASP A 198 5.87 -9.02 34.88
C ASP A 198 5.17 -9.48 36.17
N GLN A 199 3.84 -9.55 36.16
CA GLN A 199 3.02 -10.02 37.29
C GLN A 199 2.88 -11.55 37.33
N ARG A 200 3.42 -12.26 36.34
CA ARG A 200 3.33 -13.73 36.19
C ARG A 200 1.87 -14.21 36.13
N GLU A 201 1.02 -13.41 35.50
CA GLU A 201 -0.37 -13.76 35.27
C GLU A 201 -0.50 -14.62 33.99
N SER A 202 -1.51 -15.47 33.96
CA SER A 202 -1.82 -16.32 32.81
C SER A 202 -3.30 -16.26 32.48
N PHE A 203 -3.61 -16.34 31.20
CA PHE A 203 -4.99 -16.51 30.76
C PHE A 203 -5.41 -17.97 30.97
N SER A 204 -6.69 -18.18 31.23
CA SER A 204 -7.25 -19.54 31.21
C SER A 204 -7.16 -20.12 29.78
N PRO A 205 -7.11 -21.45 29.62
CA PRO A 205 -7.08 -22.08 28.30
C PRO A 205 -8.22 -21.64 27.38
N GLU A 206 -9.42 -21.41 27.94
CA GLU A 206 -10.58 -20.91 27.21
C GLU A 206 -10.34 -19.48 26.72
N ALA A 207 -9.84 -18.59 27.58
CA ALA A 207 -9.53 -17.22 27.22
C ALA A 207 -8.44 -17.14 26.13
N ALA A 208 -7.42 -17.99 26.20
CA ALA A 208 -6.40 -18.09 25.15
C ALA A 208 -6.99 -18.54 23.80
N GLY A 209 -7.94 -19.48 23.82
CA GLY A 209 -8.68 -19.90 22.64
C GLY A 209 -9.57 -18.80 22.05
N GLU A 210 -10.25 -18.02 22.90
CA GLU A 210 -11.06 -16.86 22.52
C GLU A 210 -10.20 -15.78 21.83
N ILE A 211 -9.02 -15.47 22.38
CA ILE A 211 -8.06 -14.53 21.78
C ILE A 211 -7.60 -15.04 20.40
N ALA A 212 -7.26 -16.33 20.28
CA ALA A 212 -6.84 -16.91 19.00
C ALA A 212 -7.95 -16.84 17.94
N ALA A 213 -9.19 -17.13 18.31
CA ALA A 213 -10.33 -17.02 17.40
C ALA A 213 -10.55 -15.58 16.93
N MET A 214 -10.47 -14.60 17.85
CA MET A 214 -10.63 -13.18 17.50
C MET A 214 -9.53 -12.71 16.55
N ARG A 215 -8.27 -13.12 16.79
CA ARG A 215 -7.14 -12.87 15.89
C ARG A 215 -7.41 -13.40 14.49
N ASP A 216 -7.89 -14.64 14.37
CA ASP A 216 -8.12 -15.27 13.07
C ASP A 216 -9.22 -14.56 12.28
N GLU A 217 -10.25 -14.05 12.95
CA GLU A 217 -11.30 -13.26 12.31
C GLU A 217 -10.82 -11.86 11.93
N LEU A 218 -9.99 -11.24 12.78
CA LEU A 218 -9.35 -9.95 12.52
C LEU A 218 -8.40 -9.99 11.32
N ALA A 219 -7.64 -11.08 11.17
CA ALA A 219 -6.75 -11.29 10.03
C ALA A 219 -7.52 -11.30 8.69
N LYS A 220 -8.67 -12.00 8.65
CA LYS A 220 -9.53 -12.00 7.45
C LYS A 220 -10.08 -10.61 7.14
N MET A 221 -10.48 -9.86 8.16
CA MET A 221 -10.94 -8.48 7.99
C MET A 221 -9.84 -7.61 7.37
N PHE A 222 -8.59 -7.74 7.86
CA PHE A 222 -7.45 -7.03 7.30
C PHE A 222 -7.15 -7.41 5.85
N ASP A 223 -7.25 -8.69 5.49
CA ASP A 223 -7.07 -9.15 4.11
C ASP A 223 -8.10 -8.50 3.17
N ASP A 224 -9.38 -8.44 3.57
CA ASP A 224 -10.43 -7.79 2.80
C ASP A 224 -10.28 -6.25 2.76
N VAL A 225 -9.85 -5.61 3.85
CA VAL A 225 -9.56 -4.15 3.86
C VAL A 225 -8.40 -3.81 2.92
N LEU A 226 -7.32 -4.59 2.95
CA LEU A 226 -6.18 -4.41 2.06
C LEU A 226 -6.58 -4.56 0.60
N ALA A 227 -7.38 -5.58 0.26
CA ALA A 227 -7.91 -5.78 -1.09
C ALA A 227 -8.82 -4.61 -1.51
N ALA A 228 -9.66 -4.11 -0.61
CA ALA A 228 -10.54 -2.98 -0.88
C ALA A 228 -9.77 -1.69 -1.20
N ILE A 229 -8.66 -1.43 -0.49
CA ILE A 229 -7.82 -0.23 -0.70
C ILE A 229 -6.97 -0.39 -1.97
N ALA A 230 -6.33 -1.54 -2.16
CA ALA A 230 -5.40 -1.77 -3.26
C ALA A 230 -6.11 -1.87 -4.63
N ASP A 231 -7.22 -2.61 -4.69
CA ASP A 231 -7.90 -2.94 -5.95
C ASP A 231 -9.20 -2.15 -6.17
N GLN A 232 -9.54 -1.23 -5.25
CA GLN A 232 -10.85 -0.56 -5.21
C GLN A 232 -12.01 -1.57 -5.20
N ASP A 233 -11.80 -2.74 -4.59
CA ASP A 233 -12.77 -3.83 -4.52
C ASP A 233 -13.86 -3.52 -3.47
N THR A 234 -15.00 -3.02 -3.97
CA THR A 234 -16.19 -2.75 -3.15
C THR A 234 -16.80 -4.00 -2.53
N ALA A 235 -16.64 -5.17 -3.14
CA ALA A 235 -17.10 -6.43 -2.56
C ALA A 235 -16.21 -6.85 -1.38
N ALA A 236 -14.89 -6.63 -1.47
CA ALA A 236 -13.99 -6.82 -0.33
C ALA A 236 -14.35 -5.88 0.83
N ALA A 237 -14.62 -4.61 0.56
CA ALA A 237 -15.09 -3.67 1.58
C ALA A 237 -16.37 -4.17 2.29
N GLN A 238 -17.33 -4.73 1.54
CA GLN A 238 -18.56 -5.26 2.11
C GLN A 238 -18.34 -6.54 2.95
N ARG A 239 -17.37 -7.38 2.58
CA ARG A 239 -16.97 -8.54 3.39
C ARG A 239 -16.25 -8.11 4.67
N ALA A 240 -15.39 -7.09 4.62
CA ALA A 240 -14.77 -6.51 5.81
C ALA A 240 -15.81 -6.05 6.85
N LEU A 241 -16.90 -5.40 6.43
CA LEU A 241 -18.01 -5.02 7.34
C LEU A 241 -18.73 -6.25 7.95
N THR A 242 -18.75 -7.37 7.23
CA THR A 242 -19.29 -8.63 7.75
C THR A 242 -18.37 -9.21 8.83
N HIS A 243 -17.05 -9.12 8.66
CA HIS A 243 -16.07 -9.49 9.67
C HIS A 243 -16.13 -8.58 10.90
N GLU A 244 -16.29 -7.26 10.73
CA GLU A 244 -16.53 -6.32 11.85
C GLU A 244 -17.74 -6.73 12.68
N SER A 245 -18.86 -7.06 12.03
CA SER A 245 -20.08 -7.53 12.70
C SER A 245 -19.88 -8.86 13.44
N GLN A 246 -18.95 -9.71 13.00
CA GLN A 246 -18.59 -10.95 13.69
C GLN A 246 -17.69 -10.65 14.90
N LEU A 247 -16.67 -9.80 14.74
CA LEU A 247 -15.78 -9.36 15.82
C LEU A 247 -16.57 -8.71 16.97
N ASN A 248 -17.54 -7.85 16.66
CA ASN A 248 -18.43 -7.23 17.65
C ASN A 248 -19.22 -8.27 18.45
N ARG A 249 -19.71 -9.33 17.79
CA ARG A 249 -20.40 -10.44 18.47
C ARG A 249 -19.44 -11.24 19.35
N MET A 250 -18.26 -11.57 18.83
CA MET A 250 -17.21 -12.27 19.58
C MET A 250 -16.81 -11.49 20.83
N GLN A 251 -16.66 -10.17 20.74
CA GLN A 251 -16.37 -9.30 21.89
C GLN A 251 -17.45 -9.42 22.98
N MET A 252 -18.73 -9.37 22.60
CA MET A 252 -19.84 -9.50 23.55
C MET A 252 -19.88 -10.88 24.22
N ASP A 253 -19.66 -11.93 23.44
CA ASP A 253 -19.70 -13.32 23.92
C ASP A 253 -18.50 -13.63 24.82
N PHE A 254 -17.28 -13.25 24.42
CA PHE A 254 -16.08 -13.49 25.22
C PHE A 254 -16.06 -12.68 26.51
N ARG A 255 -16.61 -11.47 26.50
CA ARG A 255 -16.81 -10.69 27.72
C ARG A 255 -17.75 -11.41 28.70
N ARG A 256 -18.83 -12.02 28.21
CA ARG A 256 -19.75 -12.80 29.03
C ARG A 256 -19.09 -14.06 29.58
N SER A 257 -18.42 -14.82 28.70
CA SER A 257 -17.69 -16.02 29.10
C SER A 257 -16.59 -15.71 30.13
N HIS A 258 -15.90 -14.57 30.02
CA HIS A 258 -14.95 -14.11 31.03
C HIS A 258 -15.59 -13.86 32.41
N VAL A 259 -16.75 -13.17 32.46
CA VAL A 259 -17.49 -12.94 33.72
C VAL A 259 -17.94 -14.26 34.34
N GLU A 260 -18.41 -15.21 33.52
CA GLU A 260 -18.78 -16.54 33.99
C GLU A 260 -17.59 -17.30 34.58
N ARG A 261 -16.40 -17.20 33.96
CA ARG A 261 -15.16 -17.81 34.49
C ARG A 261 -14.79 -17.22 35.85
N LEU A 262 -14.85 -15.89 36.02
CA LEU A 262 -14.58 -15.25 37.31
C LEU A 262 -15.54 -15.72 38.42
N GLY A 263 -16.80 -16.01 38.07
CA GLY A 263 -17.80 -16.53 39.00
C GLY A 263 -17.59 -17.98 39.43
N ARG A 264 -16.83 -18.78 38.65
CA ARG A 264 -16.61 -20.21 38.91
C ARG A 264 -15.48 -20.49 39.90
N ARG A 265 -14.60 -19.53 40.19
CA ARG A 265 -13.42 -19.68 41.08
C ARG A 265 -12.72 -21.03 40.89
N ASP A 266 -11.96 -21.13 39.79
CA ASP A 266 -10.76 -21.96 39.73
C ASP A 266 -9.53 -21.04 39.86
#